data_AF-A0A3R6PBZ5-F1
#
_entry.id   AF-A0A3R6PBZ5-F1
#
_cell.length_a   1.000
_cell.length_b   1.000
_cell.length_c   1.000
_cell.angle_alpha   90.00
_cell.angle_beta   90.00
_cell.angle_gamma   90.00
#
_symmetry.space_group_name_H-M   'P 1'
#
loop_
_entity.id
_entity.type
_entity.pdbx_description
1 polymer ?
#
loop_
_entity_poly.entity_id
_entity_poly.type
_entity_poly.pdbx_seq_one_letter_code
_entity_poly.pdbx_strand_id
1 'polypeptide(L)'
;MGIYFNPTNESFTKDRNYEIYVDKTELIAYLNKVICTPRNCLSVSHARRFGKSHAAGMIDAYYSLGCDSSKLFDNTKISSHADYKKYMNKYNVIHLDISSFWDDFKDNLVEKIKEY
;
A
#
# COMPACT_ATOMS: atom_id res chain seq x y z
N MET A 1 -13.50 4.48 10.35
CA MET A 1 -14.00 3.40 9.46
C MET A 1 -13.10 3.36 8.24
N GLY A 2 -12.28 2.32 8.11
CA GLY A 2 -11.24 2.23 7.09
C GLY A 2 -11.84 2.11 5.68
N ILE A 3 -11.22 2.77 4.70
CA ILE A 3 -11.51 2.51 3.29
C ILE A 3 -10.78 1.22 2.91
N TYR A 4 -11.52 0.12 2.78
CA TYR A 4 -10.96 -1.20 2.47
C TYR A 4 -10.77 -1.43 0.97
N PHE A 5 -11.63 -0.83 0.14
CA PHE A 5 -11.60 -1.01 -1.32
C PHE A 5 -11.21 0.30 -2.01
N ASN A 6 -10.21 0.22 -2.90
CA ASN A 6 -9.61 1.35 -3.60
C ASN A 6 -9.21 2.49 -2.64
N PRO A 7 -8.30 2.22 -1.69
CA PRO A 7 -7.78 3.24 -0.77
C PRO A 7 -7.21 4.46 -1.50
N THR A 8 -7.30 5.62 -0.87
CA THR A 8 -6.71 6.87 -1.35
C THR A 8 -5.21 6.94 -1.06
N ASN A 9 -4.53 7.96 -1.56
CA ASN A 9 -3.10 8.18 -1.32
C ASN A 9 -2.78 9.06 -0.10
N GLU A 10 -3.76 9.32 0.76
CA GLU A 10 -3.60 10.24 1.91
C GLU A 10 -2.51 9.77 2.89
N SER A 11 -2.46 8.47 3.20
CA SER A 11 -1.46 7.93 4.14
C SER A 11 -0.05 8.18 3.63
N PHE A 12 0.23 7.85 2.37
CA PHE A 12 1.56 8.04 1.79
C PHE A 12 1.88 9.53 1.57
N THR A 13 0.88 10.37 1.30
CA THR A 13 1.06 11.83 1.23
C THR A 13 1.54 12.41 2.56
N LYS A 14 0.94 11.97 3.68
CA LYS A 14 1.39 12.36 5.03
C LYS A 14 2.82 11.90 5.29
N ASP A 15 3.15 10.66 4.93
CA ASP A 15 4.50 10.11 5.08
C ASP A 15 5.53 10.88 4.26
N ARG A 16 5.20 11.25 3.02
CA ARG A 16 6.06 12.03 2.12
C ARG A 16 6.35 13.45 2.61
N ASN A 17 5.39 14.06 3.30
CA ASN A 17 5.51 15.41 3.84
C ASN A 17 6.18 15.44 5.22
N TYR A 18 6.57 14.28 5.76
CA TYR A 18 7.20 14.19 7.07
C TYR A 18 8.69 14.54 6.99
N GLU A 19 9.19 15.28 7.98
CA GLU A 19 10.55 15.84 7.98
C GLU A 19 11.66 14.79 7.78
N ILE A 20 11.48 13.60 8.38
CA ILE A 20 12.46 12.51 8.32
C ILE A 20 12.12 11.45 7.27
N TYR A 21 11.37 11.81 6.23
CA TYR A 21 11.03 10.89 5.15
C TYR A 21 12.29 10.36 4.45
N VAL A 22 12.35 9.04 4.30
CA VAL A 22 13.38 8.37 3.50
C VAL A 22 12.70 7.68 2.33
N ASP A 23 13.16 7.98 1.12
CA ASP A 23 12.60 7.40 -0.09
C ASP A 23 12.91 5.89 -0.21
N LYS A 24 11.83 5.10 -0.09
CA LYS A 24 11.79 3.63 -0.17
C LYS A 24 11.01 3.11 -1.40
N THR A 25 10.74 3.98 -2.38
CA THR A 25 9.91 3.63 -3.55
C THR A 25 10.51 2.58 -4.48
N GLU A 26 11.81 2.30 -4.38
CA GLU A 26 12.45 1.14 -5.03
C GLU A 26 11.80 -0.22 -4.67
N LEU A 27 11.11 -0.32 -3.51
CA LEU A 27 10.30 -1.48 -3.18
C LEU A 27 9.25 -1.77 -4.26
N ILE A 28 8.62 -0.73 -4.81
CA ILE A 28 7.63 -0.86 -5.86
C ILE A 28 8.26 -1.36 -7.16
N ALA A 29 9.50 -0.99 -7.47
CA ALA A 29 10.20 -1.53 -8.64
C ALA A 29 10.37 -3.06 -8.55
N TYR A 30 10.60 -3.59 -7.34
CA TYR A 30 10.58 -5.03 -7.10
C TYR A 30 9.17 -5.62 -7.25
N LEU A 31 8.14 -4.99 -6.66
CA LEU A 31 6.75 -5.46 -6.76
C LEU A 31 6.26 -5.50 -8.21
N ASN A 32 6.58 -4.49 -9.01
CA ASN A 32 6.25 -4.42 -10.43
C ASN A 32 6.84 -5.59 -11.24
N LYS A 33 8.00 -6.12 -10.84
CA LYS A 33 8.60 -7.29 -11.49
C LYS A 33 7.84 -8.59 -11.19
N VAL A 34 7.19 -8.69 -10.03
CA VAL A 34 6.58 -9.95 -9.57
C VAL A 34 5.05 -9.98 -9.69
N ILE A 35 4.38 -8.83 -9.77
CA ILE A 35 2.91 -8.71 -9.70
C ILE A 35 2.14 -9.56 -10.73
N CYS A 36 2.68 -9.71 -11.95
CA CYS A 36 2.08 -10.52 -13.02
C CYS A 36 2.79 -11.87 -13.22
N THR A 37 3.38 -12.42 -12.16
CA THR A 37 4.12 -13.70 -12.22
C THR A 37 3.55 -14.70 -11.20
N PRO A 38 3.89 -16.01 -11.30
CA PRO A 38 3.54 -16.98 -10.25
C PRO A 38 4.10 -16.67 -8.85
N ARG A 39 5.03 -15.71 -8.73
CA ARG A 39 5.63 -15.27 -7.46
C ARG A 39 5.03 -13.94 -6.96
N ASN A 40 3.79 -13.63 -7.34
CA ASN A 40 3.09 -12.39 -7.00
C ASN A 40 2.63 -12.28 -5.53
N CYS A 41 2.74 -13.35 -4.74
CA CYS A 41 2.47 -13.32 -3.30
C CYS A 41 3.74 -12.98 -2.52
N LEU A 42 3.78 -11.80 -1.90
CA LEU A 42 4.88 -11.36 -1.03
C LEU A 42 4.43 -11.30 0.42
N SER A 43 5.23 -11.89 1.31
CA SER A 43 5.08 -11.73 2.77
C SER A 43 6.33 -11.08 3.33
N VAL A 44 6.14 -10.05 4.17
CA VAL A 44 7.24 -9.31 4.82
C VAL A 44 7.01 -9.31 6.33
N SER A 45 7.87 -10.04 7.04
CA SER A 45 7.86 -10.08 8.51
C SER A 45 8.97 -9.20 9.08
N HIS A 46 8.58 -8.20 9.88
CA HIS A 46 9.52 -7.37 10.66
C HIS A 46 8.92 -7.03 12.02
N ALA A 47 9.76 -6.59 12.95
CA ALA A 47 9.36 -6.18 14.29
C ALA A 47 8.34 -5.00 14.28
N ARG A 48 7.71 -4.75 15.42
CA ARG A 48 6.77 -3.64 15.63
C ARG A 48 7.50 -2.30 15.33
N ARG A 49 6.78 -1.35 14.72
CA ARG A 49 7.29 0.00 14.36
C ARG A 49 8.44 0.07 13.33
N PHE A 50 8.66 -0.99 12.55
CA PHE A 50 9.61 -0.98 11.43
C PHE A 50 9.05 -0.43 10.10
N GLY A 51 7.93 0.29 10.14
CA GLY A 51 7.36 0.95 8.96
C GLY A 51 6.64 0.05 7.97
N LYS A 52 6.11 -1.10 8.41
CA LYS A 52 5.26 -1.97 7.58
C LYS A 52 4.00 -1.24 7.10
N SER A 53 3.32 -0.51 7.99
CA SER A 53 2.12 0.26 7.65
C SER A 53 2.41 1.39 6.65
N HIS A 54 3.55 2.08 6.80
CA HIS A 54 4.01 3.07 5.83
C HIS A 54 4.27 2.46 4.45
N ALA A 55 4.90 1.28 4.41
CA ALA A 55 5.10 0.55 3.16
C ALA A 55 3.77 0.12 2.52
N ALA A 56 2.80 -0.34 3.31
CA ALA A 56 1.46 -0.68 2.81
C ALA A 56 0.77 0.55 2.21
N GLY A 57 0.74 1.68 2.92
CA GLY A 57 0.16 2.92 2.39
C GLY A 57 0.84 3.44 1.12
N MET A 58 2.16 3.25 0.97
CA MET A 58 2.87 3.53 -0.28
C MET A 58 2.44 2.61 -1.42
N ILE A 59 2.26 1.31 -1.15
CA ILE A 59 1.79 0.32 -2.13
C ILE A 59 0.35 0.64 -2.57
N ASP A 60 -0.52 0.97 -1.62
CA ASP A 60 -1.90 1.39 -1.88
C ASP A 60 -1.93 2.61 -2.80
N ALA A 61 -1.20 3.66 -2.43
CA ALA A 61 -1.11 4.89 -3.21
C ALA A 61 -0.59 4.64 -4.62
N TYR A 62 0.33 3.69 -4.81
CA TYR A 62 0.89 3.39 -6.12
C TYR A 62 -0.08 2.62 -7.02
N TYR A 63 -0.71 1.54 -6.54
CA TYR A 63 -1.49 0.65 -7.40
C TYR A 63 -2.98 1.03 -7.52
N SER A 64 -3.55 1.64 -6.48
CA SER A 64 -4.99 1.84 -6.34
C SER A 64 -5.58 2.76 -7.42
N LEU A 65 -6.68 2.31 -8.05
CA LEU A 65 -7.53 3.12 -8.93
C LEU A 65 -8.29 4.23 -8.18
N GLY A 66 -8.32 4.20 -6.84
CA GLY A 66 -9.05 5.17 -6.01
C GLY A 66 -8.40 6.55 -5.92
N CYS A 67 -7.26 6.79 -6.56
CA CYS A 67 -6.56 8.07 -6.50
C CYS A 67 -5.69 8.33 -7.75
N ASP A 68 -5.29 9.59 -7.95
CA ASP A 68 -4.20 9.96 -8.85
C ASP A 68 -2.95 10.25 -8.01
N SER A 69 -1.93 9.41 -8.18
CA SER A 69 -0.68 9.47 -7.44
C SER A 69 0.51 9.91 -8.29
N SER A 70 0.28 10.36 -9.53
CA SER A 70 1.35 10.71 -10.48
C SER A 70 2.38 11.67 -9.86
N LYS A 71 1.90 12.81 -9.33
CA LYS A 71 2.75 13.82 -8.69
C LYS A 71 3.47 13.31 -7.45
N LEU A 72 2.85 12.37 -6.73
CA LEU A 72 3.40 11.81 -5.50
C LEU A 72 4.65 10.96 -5.80
N PHE A 73 4.74 10.37 -6.99
CA PHE A 73 5.85 9.52 -7.42
C PHE A 73 6.82 10.15 -8.43
N ASP A 74 6.45 11.24 -9.14
CA ASP A 74 7.28 11.85 -10.21
C ASP A 74 8.71 12.24 -9.76
N ASN A 75 8.92 12.53 -8.46
CA ASN A 75 10.23 12.89 -7.88
C ASN A 75 10.70 11.88 -6.81
N THR A 76 10.52 10.58 -7.07
CA THR A 76 10.98 9.51 -6.18
C THR A 76 12.04 8.65 -6.90
N LYS A 77 12.73 7.78 -6.18
CA LYS A 77 13.68 6.83 -6.79
C LYS A 77 13.03 5.98 -7.88
N ILE A 78 11.77 5.56 -7.70
CA ILE A 78 11.07 4.74 -8.72
C ILE A 78 10.89 5.48 -10.05
N SER A 79 10.85 6.82 -10.08
CA SER A 79 10.63 7.56 -11.33
C SER A 79 11.81 7.48 -12.30
N SER A 80 12.97 7.00 -11.83
CA SER A 80 14.11 6.67 -12.68
C SER A 80 13.92 5.41 -13.54
N HIS A 81 12.95 4.54 -13.22
CA HIS A 81 12.66 3.34 -13.99
C HIS A 81 11.70 3.69 -15.14
N ALA A 82 12.07 3.42 -16.40
CA ALA A 82 11.28 3.82 -17.57
C ALA A 82 9.80 3.40 -17.52
N ASP A 83 9.52 2.23 -16.96
CA ASP A 83 8.18 1.63 -16.92
C ASP A 83 7.43 1.88 -15.60
N TYR A 84 7.90 2.78 -14.73
CA TYR A 84 7.29 2.98 -13.42
C TYR A 84 5.85 3.49 -13.44
N LYS A 85 5.36 4.00 -14.58
CA LYS A 85 3.94 4.38 -14.74
C LYS A 85 3.05 3.24 -15.23
N LYS A 86 3.62 2.12 -15.68
CA LYS A 86 2.89 0.99 -16.27
C LYS A 86 1.79 0.43 -15.37
N TYR A 87 2.05 0.39 -14.06
CA TYR A 87 1.17 -0.23 -13.07
C TYR A 87 0.52 0.78 -12.12
N MET A 88 0.88 2.06 -12.25
CA MET A 88 0.45 3.11 -11.34
C MET A 88 -1.03 3.44 -11.54
N ASN A 89 -1.81 3.40 -10.46
CA ASN A 89 -3.24 3.64 -10.43
C ASN A 89 -4.00 2.82 -11.50
N LYS A 90 -3.66 1.52 -11.63
CA LYS A 90 -4.27 0.60 -12.62
C LYS A 90 -5.00 -0.60 -12.00
N TYR A 91 -5.01 -0.73 -10.68
CA TYR A 91 -5.54 -1.90 -10.00
C TYR A 91 -6.64 -1.55 -9.02
N ASN A 92 -7.60 -2.47 -8.89
CA ASN A 92 -8.45 -2.49 -7.72
C ASN A 92 -7.64 -3.01 -6.54
N VAL A 93 -7.62 -2.28 -5.44
CA VAL A 93 -6.82 -2.62 -4.25
C VAL A 93 -7.75 -2.88 -3.08
N ILE A 94 -7.55 -4.00 -2.40
CA ILE A 94 -8.20 -4.30 -1.12
C ILE A 94 -7.13 -4.21 -0.03
N HIS A 95 -7.25 -3.22 0.84
CA HIS A 95 -6.38 -3.06 2.01
C HIS A 95 -7.09 -3.59 3.24
N LEU A 96 -6.52 -4.59 3.91
CA LEU A 96 -7.06 -5.16 5.14
C LEU A 96 -6.07 -4.94 6.30
N ASP A 97 -6.45 -4.08 7.25
CA ASP A 97 -5.74 -3.96 8.52
C ASP A 97 -6.36 -4.91 9.55
N ILE A 98 -5.82 -6.12 9.62
CA ILE A 98 -6.28 -7.17 10.52
C ILE A 98 -6.08 -6.79 12.00
N SER A 99 -5.09 -5.94 12.32
CA SER A 99 -4.87 -5.53 13.72
C SER A 99 -6.03 -4.67 14.21
N SER A 100 -6.39 -3.65 13.43
CA SER A 100 -7.52 -2.78 13.76
C SER A 100 -8.83 -3.56 13.77
N PHE A 101 -9.02 -4.46 12.80
CA PHE A 101 -10.22 -5.29 12.72
C PHE A 101 -10.34 -6.27 13.91
N TRP A 102 -9.22 -6.83 14.37
CA TRP A 102 -9.19 -7.64 15.59
C TRP A 102 -9.56 -6.84 16.82
N ASP A 103 -9.01 -5.62 16.97
CA ASP A 103 -9.28 -4.77 18.12
C ASP A 103 -10.75 -4.32 18.20
N ASP A 104 -11.37 -4.06 17.05
CA ASP A 104 -12.78 -3.62 16.95
C ASP A 104 -13.79 -4.74 17.21
N PHE A 105 -13.47 -5.98 16.80
CA PHE A 105 -14.45 -7.06 16.77
C PHE A 105 -14.14 -8.26 17.66
N LYS A 106 -12.96 -8.32 18.30
CA LYS A 106 -12.46 -9.39 19.22
C LYS A 106 -13.29 -10.67 19.28
N ASP A 107 -14.43 -10.61 19.97
CA ASP A 107 -15.26 -11.77 20.30
C ASP A 107 -16.19 -12.24 19.15
N ASN A 108 -16.56 -11.34 18.23
CA ASN A 108 -17.50 -11.59 17.11
C ASN A 108 -16.83 -11.49 15.73
N LEU A 109 -15.50 -11.59 15.67
CA LEU A 109 -14.69 -11.44 14.45
C LEU A 109 -15.22 -12.27 13.27
N VAL A 110 -15.46 -13.56 13.49
CA VAL A 110 -15.86 -14.50 12.44
C VAL A 110 -17.26 -14.21 11.91
N GLU A 111 -18.18 -13.76 12.78
CA GLU A 111 -19.53 -13.39 12.38
C GLU A 111 -19.52 -12.11 11.55
N LYS A 112 -18.74 -11.10 11.98
CA LYS A 112 -18.66 -9.81 11.28
C LYS A 112 -17.98 -9.91 9.92
N ILE A 113 -16.97 -10.78 9.76
CA ILE A 113 -16.35 -11.02 8.44
C ILE A 113 -17.36 -11.61 7.43
N LYS A 114 -18.38 -12.35 7.87
CA LYS A 114 -19.38 -12.93 6.96
C LYS A 114 -20.48 -11.94 6.54
N GLU A 115 -20.66 -10.85 7.28
CA GLU A 115 -21.68 -9.83 7.00
C GLU A 115 -21.23 -8.77 5.99
N TYR A 116 -19.91 -8.58 5.83
CA TYR A 116 -19.27 -7.61 4.93
C TYR A 116 -18.74 -8.28 3.67
#